data_AF-A0A957A826-F1
#
_entry.id   AF-A0A957A826-F1
#
_cell.length_a   1.000
_cell.length_b   1.000
_cell.length_c   1.000
_cell.angle_alpha   90.00
_cell.angle_beta   90.00
_cell.angle_gamma   90.00
#
_symmetry.space_group_name_H-M   'P 1'
#
loop_
_entity.id
_entity.type
_entity.pdbx_description
1 polymer ?
#
loop_
_entity_poly.entity_id
_entity_poly.type
_entity_poly.pdbx_seq_one_letter_code
_entity_poly.pdbx_strand_id
1 'polypeptide(L)' 'RNFEGRQGAGGRTHLVSPQMAAAAAIEGHFVDIRSWKK' A
#
# COMPACT_ATOMS: atom_id res chain seq x y z
N ARG A 1 5.97 9.28 -5.56
CA ARG A 1 7.21 9.56 -4.79
C ARG A 1 6.92 9.29 -3.33
N ASN A 2 7.85 8.67 -2.59
CA ASN A 2 7.64 8.21 -1.19
C ASN A 2 8.75 8.66 -0.22
N PHE A 3 9.33 9.84 -0.47
CA PHE A 3 10.34 10.43 0.43
C PHE A 3 9.71 10.83 1.77
N GLU A 4 10.53 10.84 2.83
CA GLU A 4 10.13 11.26 4.17
C GLU A 4 9.48 12.66 4.16
N GLY A 5 8.48 12.86 5.01
CA GLY A 5 7.75 14.13 5.15
C GLY A 5 6.76 14.42 4.03
N ARG A 6 6.73 13.65 2.94
CA ARG A 6 5.83 13.92 1.80
C ARG A 6 4.34 13.78 2.15
N GLN A 7 4.00 12.78 2.96
CA GLN A 7 2.61 12.46 3.34
C GLN A 7 2.36 12.72 4.84
N GLY A 8 3.27 13.45 5.50
CA GLY A 8 3.26 13.66 6.95
C GLY A 8 4.57 13.20 7.62
N ALA A 9 4.88 13.79 8.77
CA ALA A 9 6.04 13.43 9.57
C ALA A 9 5.90 12.02 10.17
N GLY A 10 6.99 11.24 10.17
CA GLY A 10 6.99 9.85 10.65
C GLY A 10 6.21 8.85 9.79
N GLY A 11 5.62 9.29 8.67
CA GLY A 11 4.85 8.43 7.77
C GLY A 11 5.75 7.57 6.89
N ARG A 12 5.38 6.28 6.72
CA ARG A 12 5.98 5.37 5.75
C ARG A 12 5.04 5.19 4.58
N THR A 13 5.48 5.54 3.38
CA THR A 13 4.68 5.41 2.15
C THR A 13 5.30 4.37 1.23
N HIS A 14 4.48 3.48 0.70
CA HIS A 14 4.89 2.48 -0.29
C HIS A 14 4.28 2.83 -1.65
N LEU A 15 5.08 2.78 -2.70
CA LEU A 15 4.61 2.92 -4.07
C LEU A 15 4.22 1.54 -4.59
N VAL A 16 2.96 1.38 -4.97
CA VAL A 16 2.39 0.10 -5.38
C VAL A 16 1.46 0.28 -6.57
N SER A 17 1.09 -0.81 -7.24
CA SER A 17 0.07 -0.79 -8.29
C SER A 17 -1.31 -0.46 -7.71
N PRO A 18 -2.27 0.02 -8.52
CA PRO A 18 -3.64 0.26 -8.05
C PRO A 18 -4.30 -0.98 -7.44
N GLN A 19 -4.04 -2.16 -8.00
CA GLN A 19 -4.58 -3.42 -7.50
C GLN A 19 -4.05 -3.76 -6.10
N MET A 20 -2.76 -3.58 -5.85
CA MET A 20 -2.15 -3.79 -4.53
C MET A 20 -2.66 -2.78 -3.50
N ALA A 21 -2.85 -1.52 -3.89
CA ALA A 21 -3.41 -0.50 -3.01
C ALA A 21 -4.82 -0.88 -2.54
N ALA A 22 -5.69 -1.31 -3.47
CA ALA A 22 -7.03 -1.76 -3.15
C ALA A 22 -7.03 -3.01 -2.24
N ALA A 23 -6.15 -3.98 -2.53
CA ALA A 23 -6.00 -5.17 -1.71
C ALA A 23 -5.63 -4.86 -0.27
N ALA A 24 -4.57 -4.08 -0.07
CA ALA A 24 -4.11 -3.72 1.26
C ALA A 24 -5.13 -2.85 2.03
N ALA A 25 -5.92 -2.04 1.33
CA ALA A 25 -6.98 -1.24 1.95
C ALA A 25 -8.14 -2.08 2.48
N ILE A 26 -8.48 -3.18 1.81
CA ILE A 26 -9.54 -4.11 2.26
C ILE A 26 -9.05 -4.97 3.43
N GLU A 27 -7.82 -5.48 3.35
CA GLU A 27 -7.27 -6.42 4.35
C GLU A 27 -6.67 -5.72 5.59
N GLY A 28 -6.34 -4.42 5.48
CA GLY A 28 -5.69 -3.66 6.55
C GLY A 28 -4.18 -3.91 6.67
N HIS A 29 -3.58 -4.67 5.75
CA HIS A 29 -2.15 -4.92 5.67
C HIS A 29 -1.74 -5.32 4.23
N PHE A 30 -0.44 -5.33 3.92
CA PHE A 30 0.01 -5.82 2.60
C PHE A 30 -0.28 -7.32 2.44
N VAL A 31 -0.71 -7.68 1.24
CA VAL A 31 -1.01 -9.06 0.82
C VAL A 31 -0.38 -9.35 -0.54
N ASP A 32 -0.18 -10.62 -0.87
CA ASP A 32 0.27 -11.00 -2.21
C ASP A 32 -0.91 -11.01 -3.19
N ILE A 33 -0.94 -10.03 -4.09
CA ILE A 33 -2.01 -9.87 -5.09
C ILE A 33 -2.10 -11.02 -6.10
N ARG A 34 -1.08 -11.87 -6.23
CA ARG A 34 -1.12 -13.02 -7.14
C ARG A 34 -2.00 -14.14 -6.58
N SER A 35 -2.09 -14.22 -5.25
CA SER A 35 -2.92 -15.19 -4.53
C SER A 35 -4.17 -14.58 -3.92
N TRP A 36 -4.32 -13.24 -3.98
CA TRP A 36 -5.46 -12.53 -3.43
C TRP A 36 -6.71 -12.82 -4.28
N LYS A 37 -7.49 -13.81 -3.84
CA LYS A 37 -8.78 -14.16 -4.43
C LYS A 37 -9.83 -13.23 -3.84
N LYS A 38 -10.54 -12.53 -4.73
CA LYS A 38 -11.71 -11.75 -4.39
C LYS A 38 -12.94 -12.64 -4.29
#